data_AF-A0ABC8TFP5-F1
#
_entry.id   AF-A0ABC8TFP5-F1
#
_cell.length_a   1.000
_cell.length_b   1.000
_cell.length_c   1.000
_cell.angle_alpha   90.00
_cell.angle_beta   90.00
_cell.angle_gamma   90.00
#
_symmetry.space_group_name_H-M   'P 1'
#
loop_
_entity.id
_entity.type
_entity.pdbx_description
1 polymer ?
#
loop_
_entity_poly.entity_id
_entity_poly.type
_entity_poly.pdbx_seq_one_letter_code
_entity_poly.pdbx_strand_id
1 'polypeptide(L)'
;MVIEDMIYLIHVRGLTELVKSTLNMETDLLFVDIEQDPPKMITQVQESLVAMELISVQKLFSLVFPSDDMNNDVLQCHRTDSRVNTESSSFEELITSQSAEFIDLSSCMQETKVTVPTLNGWLLGYPVVYLFGKEHIADAIYNLSIKSLHLFKILVCRNGTSNRGSPQQELMSFSVPYDLSMEGANEPWAKAFVVRMQARWEKCRQVWGSLEMEVSGCYPQAIAL
;
A
#
# COMPACT_ATOMS: atom_id res chain seq x y z
N MET A 1 1.64 -16.71 -14.00
CA MET A 1 2.20 -15.60 -13.19
C MET A 1 2.08 -16.04 -11.75
N VAL A 2 3.18 -16.45 -11.15
CA VAL A 2 3.20 -16.78 -9.72
C VAL A 2 3.29 -15.44 -8.99
N ILE A 3 2.55 -15.26 -7.90
CA ILE A 3 2.54 -14.03 -7.08
C ILE A 3 3.97 -13.60 -6.66
N GLU A 4 4.91 -14.54 -6.65
CA GLU A 4 6.34 -14.37 -6.37
C GLU A 4 7.08 -13.46 -7.38
N ASP A 5 6.52 -13.17 -8.56
CA ASP A 5 7.17 -12.34 -9.58
C ASP A 5 6.80 -10.84 -9.51
N MET A 6 5.91 -10.43 -8.60
CA MET A 6 5.44 -9.04 -8.50
C MET A 6 6.37 -8.18 -7.64
N ILE A 7 7.51 -7.78 -8.19
CA ILE A 7 8.43 -6.85 -7.51
C ILE A 7 7.98 -5.41 -7.79
N TYR A 8 7.31 -4.79 -6.81
CA TYR A 8 7.12 -3.34 -6.80
C TYR A 8 8.33 -2.69 -6.12
N LEU A 9 9.08 -1.87 -6.87
CA LEU A 9 10.19 -1.10 -6.31
C LEU A 9 9.64 0.07 -5.49
N ILE A 10 9.47 -0.14 -4.18
CA ILE A 10 9.07 0.90 -3.24
C ILE A 10 10.33 1.48 -2.60
N HIS A 11 10.55 2.78 -2.74
CA HIS A 11 11.67 3.47 -2.10
C HIS A 11 11.50 3.44 -0.58
N VAL A 12 12.51 2.98 0.16
CA VAL A 12 12.47 2.79 1.63
C VAL A 12 11.95 4.02 2.38
N ARG A 13 12.44 5.22 2.04
CA ARG A 13 11.96 6.49 2.60
C ARG A 13 10.46 6.73 2.38
N GLY A 14 9.95 6.39 1.19
CA GLY A 14 8.53 6.54 0.89
C GLY A 14 7.67 5.56 1.70
N LEU A 15 8.19 4.37 1.98
CA LEU A 15 7.56 3.40 2.87
C LEU A 15 7.57 3.86 4.33
N THR A 16 8.67 4.41 4.83
CA THR A 16 8.75 5.01 6.16
C THR A 16 7.74 6.16 6.32
N GLU A 17 7.67 7.07 5.35
CA GLU A 17 6.70 8.17 5.34
C GLU A 17 5.25 7.64 5.33
N LEU A 18 4.98 6.61 4.53
CA LEU A 18 3.67 5.96 4.47
C LEU A 18 3.28 5.37 5.84
N VAL A 19 4.12 4.49 6.41
CA VAL A 19 3.87 3.81 7.69
C VAL A 19 3.55 4.82 8.79
N LYS A 20 4.36 5.88 8.90
CA LYS A 20 4.09 6.98 9.83
C LYS A 20 2.75 7.64 9.60
N SER A 21 2.50 8.09 8.36
CA SER A 21 1.29 8.83 8.03
C SER A 21 0.03 8.01 8.29
N THR A 22 0.08 6.69 8.10
CA THR A 22 -1.03 5.79 8.41
C THR A 22 -1.20 5.55 9.91
N LEU A 23 -0.12 5.38 10.67
CA LEU A 23 -0.19 5.17 12.13
C LEU A 23 -0.61 6.43 12.89
N ASN A 24 -0.20 7.61 12.41
CA ASN A 24 -0.57 8.90 12.98
C ASN A 24 -1.96 9.38 12.52
N MET A 25 -2.65 8.61 11.67
CA MET A 25 -3.94 8.99 11.08
C MET A 25 -3.87 10.31 10.28
N GLU A 26 -2.69 10.64 9.73
CA GLU A 26 -2.49 11.80 8.85
C GLU A 26 -2.97 11.53 7.42
N THR A 27 -3.06 10.25 7.05
CA THR A 27 -3.65 9.81 5.78
C THR A 27 -4.96 9.07 6.04
N ASP A 28 -6.04 9.59 5.46
CA ASP A 28 -7.33 8.90 5.42
C ASP A 28 -7.20 7.63 4.58
N LEU A 29 -7.08 6.49 5.26
CA LEU A 29 -7.11 5.16 4.65
C LEU A 29 -8.52 4.59 4.83
N LEU A 30 -9.18 4.29 3.72
CA LEU A 30 -10.51 3.70 3.73
C LEU A 30 -10.42 2.19 3.58
N PHE A 31 -11.13 1.49 4.46
CA PHE A 31 -11.19 0.05 4.43
C PHE A 31 -12.54 -0.41 3.91
N VAL A 32 -12.52 -1.33 2.95
CA VAL A 32 -13.72 -1.92 2.37
C VAL A 32 -13.72 -3.41 2.69
N ASP A 33 -14.67 -3.83 3.52
CA ASP A 33 -14.97 -5.22 3.76
C ASP A 33 -15.64 -5.81 2.51
N ILE A 34 -15.00 -6.84 1.95
CA ILE A 34 -15.50 -7.59 0.79
C ILE A 34 -15.86 -9.04 1.14
N GLU A 35 -15.77 -9.45 2.41
CA GLU A 35 -16.25 -10.77 2.87
C GLU A 35 -17.77 -10.89 2.76
N GLN A 36 -18.47 -9.77 2.91
CA GLN A 36 -19.92 -9.69 2.90
C GLN A 36 -20.44 -9.09 1.58
N ASP A 37 -21.62 -9.54 1.17
CA ASP A 37 -22.41 -8.93 0.10
C ASP A 37 -23.66 -8.22 0.70
N PRO A 38 -23.86 -6.91 0.47
CA PRO A 38 -23.00 -5.99 -0.28
C PRO A 38 -21.69 -5.64 0.45
N PRO A 39 -20.59 -5.33 -0.28
CA PRO A 39 -19.38 -4.77 0.29
C PRO A 39 -19.66 -3.50 1.10
N LYS A 40 -18.91 -3.28 2.17
CA LYS A 40 -19.15 -2.16 3.09
C LYS A 40 -17.87 -1.45 3.47
N MET A 41 -17.97 -0.13 3.63
CA MET A 41 -16.92 0.65 4.29
C MET A 41 -16.86 0.30 5.78
N ILE A 42 -15.67 0.03 6.30
CA ILE A 42 -15.45 -0.14 7.73
C ILE A 42 -15.33 1.25 8.35
N THR A 43 -16.34 1.63 9.13
CA THR A 43 -16.39 2.94 9.80
C THR A 43 -15.61 2.96 11.11
N GLN A 44 -15.47 1.82 11.78
CA GLN A 44 -14.68 1.69 13.00
C GLN A 44 -13.76 0.49 12.90
N VAL A 45 -12.45 0.73 13.02
CA VAL A 45 -11.44 -0.33 12.87
C VAL A 45 -11.63 -1.48 13.88
N GLN A 46 -12.25 -1.19 15.03
CA GLN A 46 -12.57 -2.18 16.07
C GLN A 46 -13.66 -3.19 15.65
N GLU A 47 -14.42 -2.91 14.59
CA GLU A 47 -15.47 -3.80 14.08
C GLU A 47 -14.89 -4.95 13.23
N SER A 48 -13.61 -4.89 12.85
CA SER A 48 -12.96 -5.92 12.04
C SER A 48 -11.67 -6.43 12.68
N LEU A 49 -11.63 -7.75 12.93
CA LEU A 49 -10.43 -8.44 13.41
C LEU A 49 -9.26 -8.26 12.43
N VAL A 50 -9.52 -8.35 11.12
CA VAL A 50 -8.49 -8.19 10.07
C VAL A 50 -7.92 -6.77 10.09
N ALA A 51 -8.76 -5.75 10.30
CA ALA A 51 -8.31 -4.36 10.38
C ALA A 51 -7.43 -4.12 11.62
N MET A 52 -7.76 -4.72 12.78
CA MET A 52 -6.93 -4.65 13.99
C MET A 52 -5.58 -5.37 13.82
N GLU A 53 -5.57 -6.51 13.15
CA GLU A 53 -4.33 -7.21 12.83
C GLU A 53 -3.49 -6.42 11.83
N LEU A 54 -4.10 -5.75 10.86
CA LEU A 54 -3.38 -4.85 9.95
C LEU A 54 -2.70 -3.70 10.71
N ILE A 55 -3.34 -3.11 11.72
CA ILE A 55 -2.68 -2.12 12.60
C ILE A 55 -1.46 -2.74 13.30
N SER A 56 -1.55 -3.99 13.76
CA SER A 56 -0.42 -4.68 14.39
C SER A 56 0.74 -4.88 13.41
N VAL A 57 0.42 -5.24 12.16
CA VAL A 57 1.40 -5.30 11.05
C VAL A 57 2.00 -3.92 10.80
N GLN A 58 1.20 -2.86 10.70
CA GLN A 58 1.70 -1.49 10.49
C GLN A 58 2.68 -1.05 11.59
N LYS A 59 2.38 -1.38 12.86
CA LYS A 59 3.30 -1.12 13.98
C LYS A 59 4.60 -1.90 13.86
N LEU A 60 4.53 -3.16 13.41
CA LEU A 60 5.71 -3.98 13.18
C LEU A 60 6.60 -3.40 12.08
N PHE A 61 5.99 -2.93 10.98
CA PHE A 61 6.68 -2.20 9.93
C PHE A 61 7.36 -0.93 10.45
N SER A 62 6.74 -0.20 11.39
CA SER A 62 7.36 0.98 11.99
C SER A 62 8.63 0.67 12.79
N LEU A 63 8.80 -0.57 13.27
CA LEU A 63 10.03 -1.01 13.94
C LEU A 63 11.12 -1.37 12.94
N VAL A 64 10.75 -1.90 11.77
CA VAL A 64 11.69 -2.24 10.68
C VAL A 64 12.16 -0.99 9.92
N PHE A 65 11.27 -0.01 9.79
CA PHE A 65 11.53 1.26 9.11
C PHE A 65 11.51 2.43 10.10
N PRO A 66 12.46 2.49 11.05
CA PRO A 66 12.54 3.61 11.97
C PRO A 66 12.81 4.88 11.16
N SER A 67 12.29 5.99 11.65
CA SER A 67 12.56 7.25 11.01
C SER A 67 13.85 7.85 11.50
N ASP A 68 14.80 7.99 10.58
CA ASP A 68 15.93 8.88 10.78
C ASP A 68 15.43 10.32 10.91
N ASP A 69 15.30 10.77 12.15
CA ASP A 69 15.40 12.19 12.49
C ASP A 69 16.88 12.59 12.73
N MET A 70 17.82 11.72 12.34
CA MET A 70 19.25 11.95 12.42
C MET A 70 19.85 11.88 11.01
N ASN A 71 20.19 13.07 10.52
CA ASN A 71 21.22 13.42 9.54
C ASN A 71 21.70 12.33 8.57
N ASN A 72 21.65 12.72 7.29
CA ASN A 72 22.51 12.22 6.23
C ASN A 72 23.91 11.86 6.75
N ASP A 73 24.17 10.58 6.97
CA ASP A 73 25.47 9.99 6.72
C ASP A 73 25.26 8.53 6.36
N VAL A 74 25.47 8.30 5.07
CA VAL A 74 26.00 7.08 4.43
C VAL A 74 26.00 5.84 5.33
N LEU A 75 25.23 4.84 4.90
CA LEU A 75 25.48 3.40 5.09
C LEU A 75 26.97 3.09 5.40
N GLN A 76 27.36 3.18 6.67
CA GLN A 76 28.66 2.70 7.13
C GLN A 76 28.42 1.54 8.07
N CYS A 77 28.39 0.36 7.44
CA CYS A 77 28.77 -0.89 8.08
C CYS A 77 30.10 -0.72 8.81
N HIS A 78 30.08 -0.48 10.11
CA HIS A 78 31.09 -0.99 11.03
C HIS A 78 30.45 -1.17 12.41
N ARG A 79 29.86 -2.35 12.61
CA ARG A 79 29.44 -2.81 13.93
C ARG A 79 30.65 -3.43 14.61
N THR A 80 31.19 -2.72 15.60
CA THR A 80 32.17 -3.29 16.53
C THR A 80 31.42 -4.19 17.51
N ASP A 81 31.81 -5.46 17.57
CA ASP A 81 31.25 -6.46 18.47
C ASP A 81 31.38 -6.04 19.93
N SER A 82 30.24 -5.89 20.61
CA SER A 82 30.18 -5.89 22.07
C SER A 82 28.97 -6.70 22.50
N ARG A 83 29.28 -7.89 23.01
CA ARG A 83 28.36 -8.89 23.53
C ARG A 83 27.99 -8.52 24.96
N VAL A 84 26.72 -8.21 25.23
CA VAL A 84 26.14 -8.30 26.57
C VAL A 84 24.76 -8.94 26.44
N ASN A 85 24.63 -10.14 27.04
CA ASN A 85 23.40 -10.89 27.15
C ASN A 85 22.31 -10.06 27.83
N THR A 86 21.19 -9.85 27.17
CA THR A 86 19.88 -9.66 27.79
C THR A 86 18.89 -10.47 26.96
N GLU A 87 18.06 -11.27 27.62
CA GLU A 87 17.00 -12.06 26.98
C GLU A 87 15.95 -11.10 26.40
N SER A 88 16.12 -10.70 25.14
CA SER A 88 15.15 -9.86 24.44
C SER A 88 15.00 -10.30 22.99
N SER A 89 13.89 -11.01 22.76
CA SER A 89 13.09 -11.04 21.53
C SER A 89 13.80 -11.46 20.23
N SER A 90 13.21 -12.45 19.56
CA SER A 90 13.47 -12.90 18.18
C SER A 90 13.54 -11.78 17.13
N PHE A 91 13.22 -10.54 17.50
CA PHE A 91 13.24 -9.35 16.68
C PHE A 91 14.65 -8.74 16.45
N GLU A 92 15.59 -8.89 17.38
CA GLU A 92 16.98 -8.44 17.15
C GLU A 92 17.68 -9.31 16.09
N GLU A 93 17.25 -10.57 15.94
CA GLU A 93 17.71 -11.50 14.91
C GLU A 93 17.17 -11.12 13.51
N LEU A 94 15.98 -10.53 13.44
CA LEU A 94 15.33 -10.04 12.21
C LEU A 94 16.07 -8.85 11.56
N ILE A 95 16.72 -8.01 12.37
CA ILE A 95 17.48 -6.84 11.88
C ILE A 95 18.93 -7.22 11.55
N THR A 96 19.47 -8.28 12.17
CA THR A 96 20.89 -8.65 12.05
C THR A 96 21.21 -9.60 10.90
N SER A 97 20.20 -10.23 10.28
CA SER A 97 20.38 -11.20 9.19
C SER A 97 20.04 -10.66 7.79
N GLN A 98 19.64 -9.38 7.67
CA GLN A 98 19.23 -8.82 6.37
C GLN A 98 20.44 -8.59 5.47
N SER A 99 20.50 -9.32 4.36
CA SER A 99 21.38 -8.97 3.25
C SER A 99 20.95 -7.61 2.69
N ALA A 100 21.91 -6.77 2.30
CA ALA A 100 21.67 -5.37 1.90
C ALA A 100 20.76 -5.17 0.67
N GLU A 101 20.26 -6.25 0.05
CA GLU A 101 19.55 -6.23 -1.22
C GLU A 101 18.02 -6.39 -1.09
N PHE A 102 17.52 -6.99 0.00
CA PHE A 102 16.07 -7.18 0.22
C PHE A 102 15.69 -7.14 1.70
N ILE A 103 14.46 -6.72 1.97
CA ILE A 103 13.86 -6.73 3.30
C ILE A 103 12.83 -7.84 3.34
N ASP A 104 13.12 -8.88 4.13
CA ASP A 104 12.17 -9.97 4.34
C ASP A 104 11.14 -9.59 5.40
N LEU A 105 9.87 -9.51 4.96
CA LEU A 105 8.73 -9.16 5.81
C LEU A 105 7.83 -10.38 6.08
N SER A 106 8.26 -11.59 5.70
CA SER A 106 7.47 -12.81 5.84
C SER A 106 7.09 -13.07 7.31
N SER A 107 8.01 -12.80 8.24
CA SER A 107 7.77 -12.90 9.68
C SER A 107 6.63 -12.01 10.17
N CYS A 108 6.39 -10.88 9.51
CA CYS A 108 5.30 -9.96 9.84
C CYS A 108 3.93 -10.53 9.48
N MET A 109 3.88 -11.54 8.61
CA MET A 109 2.64 -12.04 7.99
C MET A 109 2.30 -13.49 8.36
N GLN A 110 3.25 -14.25 8.91
CA GLN A 110 3.12 -15.70 9.17
C GLN A 110 1.90 -16.04 10.04
N GLU A 111 1.61 -15.27 11.09
CA GLU A 111 0.54 -15.57 12.05
C GLU A 111 -0.69 -14.65 11.90
N THR A 112 -0.74 -13.84 10.85
CA THR A 112 -1.82 -12.86 10.65
C THR A 112 -2.90 -13.42 9.71
N LYS A 113 -4.14 -12.97 9.90
CA LYS A 113 -5.26 -13.11 8.97
C LYS A 113 -5.22 -12.10 7.83
N VAL A 114 -4.35 -11.09 7.92
CA VAL A 114 -4.15 -10.10 6.87
C VAL A 114 -3.73 -10.82 5.58
N THR A 115 -4.45 -10.54 4.50
CA THR A 115 -4.18 -11.15 3.19
C THR A 115 -3.15 -10.34 2.42
N VAL A 116 -2.43 -10.98 1.50
CA VAL A 116 -1.47 -10.31 0.61
C VAL A 116 -2.13 -9.15 -0.16
N PRO A 117 -3.36 -9.28 -0.69
CA PRO A 117 -4.01 -8.17 -1.41
C PRO A 117 -4.30 -6.97 -0.51
N THR A 118 -4.71 -7.22 0.75
CA THR A 118 -4.84 -6.18 1.77
C THR A 118 -3.52 -5.44 1.99
N LEU A 119 -2.45 -6.20 2.22
CA LEU A 119 -1.11 -5.66 2.46
C LEU A 119 -0.62 -4.86 1.26
N ASN A 120 -0.79 -5.38 0.04
CA ASN A 120 -0.39 -4.73 -1.20
C ASN A 120 -1.11 -3.40 -1.40
N GLY A 121 -2.44 -3.36 -1.19
CA GLY A 121 -3.21 -2.12 -1.29
C GLY A 121 -2.68 -1.04 -0.34
N TRP A 122 -2.38 -1.42 0.91
CA TRP A 122 -1.79 -0.50 1.87
C TRP A 122 -0.37 -0.07 1.47
N LEU A 123 0.55 -1.01 1.16
CA LEU A 123 1.95 -0.72 0.84
C LEU A 123 2.12 0.14 -0.43
N LEU A 124 1.22 -0.02 -1.41
CA LEU A 124 1.19 0.83 -2.61
C LEU A 124 0.63 2.23 -2.33
N GLY A 125 0.11 2.46 -1.11
CA GLY A 125 -0.41 3.75 -0.66
C GLY A 125 -1.76 4.11 -1.24
N TYR A 126 -2.56 3.10 -1.63
CA TYR A 126 -3.91 3.30 -2.14
C TYR A 126 -4.80 3.93 -1.07
N PRO A 127 -5.72 4.82 -1.46
CA PRO A 127 -6.63 5.46 -0.50
C PRO A 127 -7.73 4.50 -0.03
N VAL A 128 -8.01 3.45 -0.81
CA VAL A 128 -9.00 2.40 -0.50
C VAL A 128 -8.31 1.05 -0.50
N VAL A 129 -8.50 0.28 0.57
CA VAL A 129 -7.90 -1.04 0.77
C VAL A 129 -9.00 -2.05 1.07
N TYR A 130 -9.04 -3.13 0.28
CA TYR A 130 -9.93 -4.25 0.56
C TYR A 130 -9.46 -5.04 1.77
N LEU A 131 -10.41 -5.39 2.63
CA LEU A 131 -10.20 -6.22 3.80
C LEU A 131 -11.03 -7.50 3.68
N PHE A 132 -10.34 -8.61 3.92
CA PHE A 132 -10.91 -9.94 4.04
C PHE A 132 -9.86 -10.86 4.67
N GLY A 133 -10.32 -11.85 5.43
CA GLY A 133 -9.51 -12.87 6.07
C GLY A 133 -9.12 -13.98 5.11
N LYS A 134 -8.07 -14.72 5.46
CA LYS A 134 -7.58 -15.88 4.70
C LYS A 134 -8.64 -16.96 4.54
N GLU A 135 -9.56 -17.08 5.49
CA GLU A 135 -10.70 -17.98 5.48
C GLU A 135 -11.80 -17.58 4.47
N HIS A 136 -11.85 -16.31 4.05
CA HIS A 136 -12.90 -15.74 3.21
C HIS A 136 -12.41 -15.36 1.81
N ILE A 137 -11.26 -15.86 1.36
CA ILE A 137 -10.68 -15.52 0.04
C ILE A 137 -11.67 -15.83 -1.10
N ALA A 138 -12.31 -17.00 -1.07
CA ALA A 138 -13.25 -17.40 -2.11
C ALA A 138 -14.50 -16.50 -2.14
N ASP A 139 -15.04 -16.17 -0.96
CA ASP A 139 -16.18 -15.27 -0.80
C ASP A 139 -15.82 -13.86 -1.29
N ALA A 140 -14.66 -13.35 -0.89
CA ALA A 140 -14.14 -12.04 -1.28
C ALA A 140 -13.99 -11.90 -2.80
N ILE A 141 -13.40 -12.90 -3.45
CA ILE A 141 -13.26 -12.93 -4.91
C ILE A 141 -14.64 -12.97 -5.57
N TYR A 142 -15.53 -13.84 -5.11
CA TYR A 142 -16.87 -13.97 -5.66
C TYR A 142 -17.66 -12.66 -5.52
N ASN A 143 -17.73 -12.11 -4.31
CA ASN A 143 -18.46 -10.88 -3.98
C ASN A 143 -17.95 -9.70 -4.80
N LEU A 144 -16.64 -9.58 -5.01
CA LEU A 144 -16.09 -8.49 -5.81
C LEU A 144 -16.34 -8.71 -7.32
N SER A 145 -16.25 -9.96 -7.80
CA SER A 145 -16.39 -10.31 -9.23
C SER A 145 -17.78 -10.01 -9.81
N ILE A 146 -18.81 -10.01 -8.96
CA ILE A 146 -20.20 -9.72 -9.37
C ILE A 146 -20.54 -8.23 -9.31
N LYS A 147 -19.61 -7.35 -8.90
CA LYS A 147 -19.86 -5.91 -8.72
C LYS A 147 -19.36 -5.10 -9.90
N SER A 148 -20.05 -3.99 -10.17
CA SER A 148 -19.51 -2.93 -11.01
C SER A 148 -18.52 -2.12 -10.19
N LEU A 149 -17.36 -1.81 -10.77
CA LEU A 149 -16.24 -1.18 -10.08
C LEU A 149 -15.84 0.12 -10.78
N HIS A 150 -15.60 1.18 -10.02
CA HIS A 150 -14.89 2.35 -10.48
C HIS A 150 -13.40 2.05 -10.45
N LEU A 151 -12.75 2.11 -11.59
CA LEU A 151 -11.31 1.95 -11.75
C LEU A 151 -10.65 3.31 -11.81
N PHE A 152 -9.89 3.62 -10.78
CA PHE A 152 -9.10 4.84 -10.64
C PHE A 152 -7.69 4.54 -11.16
N LYS A 153 -7.22 5.33 -12.12
CA LYS A 153 -5.90 5.19 -12.74
C LYS A 153 -5.11 6.45 -12.54
N ILE A 154 -3.88 6.32 -12.05
CA ILE A 154 -2.91 7.42 -12.05
C ILE A 154 -2.07 7.31 -13.31
N LEU A 155 -2.19 8.31 -14.16
CA LEU A 155 -1.52 8.40 -15.44
C LEU A 155 -0.37 9.40 -15.36
N VAL A 156 0.81 8.99 -15.84
CA VAL A 156 2.02 9.81 -15.82
C VAL A 156 2.70 9.88 -17.19
N CYS A 157 3.39 10.99 -17.42
CA CYS A 157 4.27 11.17 -18.58
C CYS A 157 5.71 11.33 -18.12
N ARG A 158 6.69 10.79 -18.87
CA ARG A 158 8.12 10.96 -18.57
C ARG A 158 8.73 12.10 -19.38
N ASN A 159 9.51 12.95 -18.72
CA ASN A 159 10.24 14.04 -19.38
C ASN A 159 11.28 13.51 -20.37
N GLY A 160 11.49 14.23 -21.47
CA GLY A 160 12.53 13.89 -22.45
C GLY A 160 12.13 12.85 -23.50
N THR A 161 10.88 12.37 -23.50
CA THR A 161 10.30 11.68 -24.65
C THR A 161 9.95 12.70 -25.74
N SER A 162 11.00 13.26 -26.35
CA SER A 162 10.93 14.11 -27.54
C SER A 162 10.48 13.27 -28.73
N ASN A 163 9.18 13.04 -28.85
CA ASN A 163 8.46 12.87 -30.10
C ASN A 163 6.98 13.12 -29.80
N ARG A 164 6.30 13.85 -30.68
CA ARG A 164 4.90 14.26 -30.55
C ARG A 164 4.04 13.12 -29.98
N GLY A 165 3.49 13.31 -28.78
CA GLY A 165 2.51 12.40 -28.18
C GLY A 165 3.08 11.17 -27.51
N SER A 166 4.01 11.30 -26.56
CA SER A 166 4.28 10.18 -25.66
C SER A 166 2.99 9.78 -24.94
N PRO A 167 2.55 8.52 -25.06
CA PRO A 167 1.31 8.09 -24.43
C PRO A 167 1.47 8.18 -22.91
N GLN A 168 0.44 8.71 -22.24
CA GLN A 168 0.32 8.61 -20.79
C GLN A 168 0.45 7.13 -20.39
N GLN A 169 1.28 6.85 -19.39
CA GLN A 169 1.49 5.51 -18.85
C GLN A 169 0.74 5.38 -17.54
N GLU A 170 0.13 4.21 -17.32
CA GLU A 170 -0.49 3.88 -16.04
C GLU A 170 0.62 3.62 -15.01
N LEU A 171 0.71 4.49 -13.99
CA LEU A 171 1.62 4.33 -12.86
C LEU A 171 1.07 3.32 -11.85
N MET A 172 -0.23 3.43 -11.57
CA MET A 172 -0.94 2.56 -10.65
C MET A 172 -2.44 2.66 -10.89
N SER A 173 -3.16 1.64 -10.48
CA SER A 173 -4.62 1.65 -10.47
C SER A 173 -5.19 0.87 -9.30
N PHE A 174 -6.38 1.29 -8.88
CA PHE A 174 -7.15 0.62 -7.85
C PHE A 174 -8.64 0.72 -8.16
N SER A 175 -9.40 -0.23 -7.66
CA SER A 175 -10.84 -0.32 -7.89
C SER A 175 -11.63 -0.02 -6.62
N VAL A 176 -12.85 0.47 -6.79
CA VAL A 176 -13.83 0.66 -5.70
C VAL A 176 -15.21 0.21 -6.18
N PRO A 177 -15.99 -0.57 -5.41
CA PRO A 177 -17.36 -0.90 -5.77
C PRO A 177 -18.21 0.36 -6.01
N TYR A 178 -19.06 0.35 -7.04
CA TYR A 178 -19.93 1.48 -7.39
C TYR A 178 -20.78 1.95 -6.21
N ASP A 179 -21.31 1.00 -5.42
CA ASP A 179 -22.14 1.29 -4.24
C ASP A 179 -21.38 2.09 -3.16
N LEU A 180 -20.05 2.10 -3.22
CA LEU A 180 -19.15 2.79 -2.29
C LEU A 180 -18.39 3.96 -2.93
N SER A 181 -18.55 4.17 -4.24
CA SER A 181 -17.93 5.27 -4.98
C SER A 181 -18.98 5.95 -5.85
N MET A 182 -19.62 6.98 -5.31
CA MET A 182 -20.80 7.63 -5.90
C MET A 182 -20.45 8.81 -6.79
N GLU A 183 -19.30 9.46 -6.60
CA GLU A 183 -18.90 10.67 -7.34
C GLU A 183 -17.56 10.51 -8.09
N GLY A 184 -16.93 9.34 -7.99
CA GLY A 184 -15.65 9.04 -8.61
C GLY A 184 -14.56 10.03 -8.17
N ALA A 185 -13.91 10.70 -9.12
CA ALA A 185 -12.79 11.61 -8.84
C ALA A 185 -13.13 12.78 -7.88
N ASN A 186 -14.41 13.05 -7.63
CA ASN A 186 -14.84 14.15 -6.76
C ASN A 186 -14.91 13.80 -5.28
N GLU A 187 -14.75 12.53 -4.93
CA GLU A 187 -14.79 12.07 -3.54
C GLU A 187 -13.69 12.73 -2.70
N PRO A 188 -13.95 13.06 -1.41
CA PRO A 188 -12.96 13.72 -0.55
C PRO A 188 -11.64 12.94 -0.46
N TRP A 189 -11.73 11.61 -0.32
CA TRP A 189 -10.58 10.74 -0.25
C TRP A 189 -9.82 10.67 -1.59
N ALA A 190 -10.54 10.72 -2.73
CA ALA A 190 -9.94 10.68 -4.06
C ALA A 190 -9.19 11.99 -4.35
N LYS A 191 -9.79 13.14 -3.97
CA LYS A 191 -9.13 14.45 -4.04
C LYS A 191 -7.89 14.53 -3.15
N ALA A 192 -7.99 14.09 -1.90
CA ALA A 192 -6.86 14.04 -0.97
C ALA A 192 -5.73 13.14 -1.51
N PHE A 193 -6.08 12.01 -2.13
CA PHE A 193 -5.14 11.12 -2.78
C PHE A 193 -4.40 11.81 -3.94
N VAL A 194 -5.12 12.48 -4.84
CA VAL A 194 -4.52 13.23 -5.95
C VAL A 194 -3.57 14.31 -5.43
N VAL A 195 -3.96 15.07 -4.41
CA VAL A 195 -3.10 16.10 -3.79
C VAL A 195 -1.81 15.48 -3.25
N ARG A 196 -1.90 14.33 -2.56
CA ARG A 196 -0.73 13.58 -2.07
C ARG A 196 0.18 13.12 -3.21
N MET A 197 -0.41 12.61 -4.29
CA MET A 197 0.33 12.16 -5.48
C MET A 197 1.00 13.32 -6.21
N GLN A 198 0.32 14.47 -6.33
CA GLN A 198 0.89 15.70 -6.88
C GLN A 198 2.06 16.20 -6.04
N ALA A 199 1.96 16.19 -4.71
CA ALA A 199 3.07 16.57 -3.84
C ALA A 199 4.30 15.66 -4.00
N ARG A 200 4.10 14.35 -4.24
CA ARG A 200 5.18 13.41 -4.57
C ARG A 200 5.74 13.67 -5.97
N TRP A 201 4.88 13.96 -6.94
CA TRP A 201 5.26 14.27 -8.31
C TRP A 201 6.11 15.55 -8.39
N GLU A 202 5.77 16.62 -7.65
CA GLU A 202 6.53 17.87 -7.62
C GLU A 202 7.98 17.66 -7.15
N LYS A 203 8.22 16.77 -6.19
CA LYS A 203 9.58 16.38 -5.76
C LYS A 203 10.40 15.69 -6.86
N CYS A 204 9.74 15.18 -7.90
CA CYS A 204 10.31 14.38 -8.97
C CYS A 204 10.00 14.96 -10.38
N ARG A 205 9.66 16.25 -10.46
CA ARG A 205 9.25 16.93 -11.70
C ARG A 205 10.34 16.96 -12.78
N GLN A 206 11.59 16.72 -12.40
CA GLN A 206 12.70 16.51 -13.33
C GLN A 206 12.57 15.20 -14.15
N VAL A 207 11.94 14.17 -13.57
CA VAL A 207 11.74 12.86 -14.21
C VAL A 207 10.36 12.78 -14.88
N TRP A 208 9.32 13.27 -14.21
CA TRP A 208 7.93 13.13 -14.62
C TRP A 208 7.34 14.47 -15.08
N GLY A 209 6.64 14.46 -16.21
CA GLY A 209 6.13 15.67 -16.88
C GLY A 209 4.70 16.05 -16.53
N SER A 210 3.80 15.08 -16.39
CA SER A 210 2.41 15.30 -15.96
C SER A 210 1.93 14.15 -15.10
N LEU A 211 0.96 14.43 -14.23
CA LEU A 211 0.23 13.46 -13.42
C LEU A 211 -1.26 13.78 -13.48
N GLU A 212 -2.06 12.79 -13.84
CA GLU A 212 -3.52 12.89 -13.95
C GLU A 212 -4.18 11.67 -13.33
N MET A 213 -5.41 11.83 -12.81
CA MET A 213 -6.23 10.72 -12.35
C MET A 213 -7.43 10.57 -13.29
N GLU A 214 -7.56 9.40 -13.90
CA GLU A 214 -8.72 9.01 -14.69
C GLU A 214 -9.59 8.06 -13.86
N VAL A 215 -10.91 8.20 -13.97
CA VAL A 215 -11.87 7.27 -13.39
C VAL A 215 -12.74 6.70 -14.49
N SER A 216 -12.76 5.38 -14.58
CA SER A 216 -13.51 4.63 -15.59
C SER A 216 -14.38 3.57 -14.92
N GLY A 217 -15.47 3.22 -15.59
CA GLY A 217 -16.37 2.16 -15.13
C GLY A 217 -15.95 0.79 -15.64
N CYS A 218 -15.95 -0.20 -14.77
CA CYS A 218 -15.76 -1.60 -15.13
C CYS A 218 -17.01 -2.41 -14.74
N TYR A 219 -17.51 -3.19 -15.70
CA TYR A 219 -18.59 -4.13 -15.46
C TYR A 219 -18.09 -5.36 -14.69
N PRO A 220 -18.99 -6.13 -14.05
CA PRO A 220 -18.65 -7.37 -13.38
C PRO A 220 -17.81 -8.29 -14.27
N GLN A 221 -16.70 -8.77 -13.74
CA GLN A 221 -15.75 -9.64 -14.42
C GLN A 221 -15.05 -10.54 -13.42
N ALA A 222 -14.42 -11.62 -13.89
CA ALA A 222 -13.60 -12.46 -13.03
C ALA A 222 -12.41 -11.63 -12.50
N ILE A 223 -12.22 -11.67 -11.18
CA ILE A 223 -11.14 -10.95 -10.49
C ILE A 223 -10.20 -11.97 -9.86
N ALA A 224 -8.90 -11.71 -9.98
CA ALA A 224 -7.90 -12.37 -9.16
C ALA A 224 -7.45 -11.38 -8.09
N LEU A 225 -7.59 -11.76 -6.82
CA LEU A 225 -7.06 -11.05 -5.66
C LEU A 225 -5.78 -11.74 -5.20
#